data_AF-A0A7W4FZ53-F1
#
_entry.id   AF-A0A7W4FZ53-F1
#
_cell.length_a   1.000
_cell.length_b   1.000
_cell.length_c   1.000
_cell.angle_alpha   90.00
_cell.angle_beta   90.00
_cell.angle_gamma   90.00
#
_symmetry.space_group_name_H-M   'P 1'
#
loop_
_entity.id
_entity.type
_entity.pdbx_description
1 polymer ?
#
loop_
_entity_poly.entity_id
_entity_poly.type
_entity_poly.pdbx_seq_one_letter_code
_entity_poly.pdbx_strand_id
1 'polypeptide(L)'
;MGIIKSLGGAHSAPTFHCSQTGTPTWSGKADDEFNDSLIDDLSVFIKREARRQGYNDSCQNRVGENDTFFHESFLNGWASELWEQFYKAGVNDHQSIKPVCFHWRPED
;
A
#
# COMPACT_ATOMS: atom_id res chain seq x y z
N MET A 1 -3.52 -0.09 -17.75
CA MET A 1 -2.31 0.47 -17.11
C MET A 1 -1.57 -0.68 -16.44
N GLY A 2 -0.33 -0.94 -16.82
CA GLY A 2 0.44 -2.08 -16.32
C GLY A 2 1.25 -1.70 -15.09
N ILE A 3 1.10 -2.46 -14.01
CA ILE A 3 2.01 -2.44 -12.87
C ILE A 3 2.71 -3.80 -12.85
N ILE A 4 4.03 -3.77 -12.77
CA ILE A 4 4.85 -4.96 -12.55
C ILE A 4 5.40 -4.84 -11.15
N LYS A 5 5.12 -5.82 -10.29
CA LYS A 5 5.63 -5.84 -8.92
C LYS A 5 6.01 -7.26 -8.51
N SER A 6 7.04 -7.39 -7.70
CA SER A 6 7.42 -8.63 -7.03
C SER A 6 7.62 -8.37 -5.54
N LEU A 7 7.36 -9.38 -4.71
CA LEU A 7 7.64 -9.29 -3.28
C LEU A 7 9.14 -9.16 -3.03
N GLY A 8 9.49 -8.36 -2.01
CA GLY A 8 10.84 -8.26 -1.49
C GLY A 8 11.15 -9.40 -0.53
N GLY A 9 12.40 -9.45 -0.06
CA GLY A 9 12.85 -10.37 0.99
C GLY A 9 13.18 -9.63 2.29
N ALA A 10 13.67 -10.37 3.29
CA ALA A 10 14.14 -9.78 4.55
C ALA A 10 15.22 -8.70 4.37
N HIS A 11 16.02 -8.81 3.32
CA HIS A 11 17.15 -7.92 3.04
C HIS A 11 17.03 -7.19 1.69
N SER A 12 15.85 -7.20 1.07
CA SER A 12 15.67 -6.57 -0.23
C SER A 12 14.28 -5.98 -0.40
N ALA A 13 14.24 -4.78 -0.96
CA ALA A 13 13.01 -4.11 -1.30
C ALA A 13 12.25 -4.89 -2.40
N PRO A 14 10.92 -4.84 -2.41
CA PRO A 14 10.14 -5.33 -3.53
C PRO A 14 10.54 -4.61 -4.83
N THR A 15 10.33 -5.28 -5.96
CA THR A 15 10.42 -4.58 -7.24
C THR A 15 9.09 -3.93 -7.55
N PHE A 16 9.13 -2.69 -8.06
CA PHE A 16 7.93 -1.96 -8.47
C PHE A 16 8.21 -1.16 -9.74
N HIS A 17 7.36 -1.35 -10.74
CA HIS A 17 7.36 -0.57 -11.96
C HIS A 17 5.93 -0.23 -12.36
N CYS A 18 5.69 1.04 -12.68
CA CYS A 18 4.43 1.52 -13.19
C CYS A 18 4.66 2.25 -14.51
N SER A 19 3.88 1.91 -15.53
CA SER A 19 4.01 2.52 -16.86
C SER A 19 3.81 4.04 -16.90
N GLN A 20 3.21 4.63 -15.85
CA GLN A 20 2.96 6.08 -15.75
C GLN A 20 4.01 6.82 -14.92
N THR A 21 4.45 6.22 -13.82
CA THR A 21 5.33 6.87 -12.84
C THR A 21 6.76 6.35 -12.89
N GLY A 22 7.03 5.36 -13.73
CA GLY A 22 8.34 4.72 -13.85
C GLY A 22 8.66 3.73 -12.72
N THR A 23 9.94 3.46 -12.57
CA THR A 23 10.52 2.61 -11.51
C THR A 23 11.09 3.51 -10.40
N PRO A 24 10.63 3.37 -9.15
CA PRO A 24 11.21 4.09 -8.02
C PRO A 24 12.68 3.70 -7.80
N THR A 25 13.48 4.61 -7.26
CA THR A 25 14.93 4.42 -7.09
C THR A 25 15.28 3.35 -6.05
N TRP A 26 14.39 3.10 -5.09
CA TRP A 26 14.50 2.04 -4.08
C TRP A 26 14.11 0.64 -4.60
N SER A 27 13.47 0.53 -5.76
CA SER A 27 12.93 -0.72 -6.28
C SER A 27 14.01 -1.80 -6.43
N GLY A 28 13.85 -2.92 -5.72
CA GLY A 28 14.79 -4.05 -5.75
C GLY A 28 16.14 -3.82 -5.07
N LYS A 29 16.33 -2.70 -4.36
CA LYS A 29 17.57 -2.45 -3.61
C LYS A 29 17.70 -3.31 -2.36
N ALA A 30 18.92 -3.64 -1.98
CA ALA A 30 19.19 -4.28 -0.70
C ALA A 30 19.01 -3.29 0.47
N ASP A 31 18.74 -3.79 1.67
CA ASP A 31 18.54 -2.97 2.88
C ASP A 31 19.77 -2.13 3.25
N ASP A 32 20.99 -2.64 2.99
CA ASP A 32 22.26 -1.94 3.19
C ASP A 32 22.54 -0.80 2.18
N GLU A 33 21.83 -0.78 1.05
CA GLU A 33 21.89 0.31 0.08
C GLU A 33 20.98 1.49 0.44
N PHE A 34 20.11 1.36 1.46
CA PHE A 34 19.21 2.43 1.86
C PHE A 34 19.95 3.54 2.59
N ASN A 35 19.74 4.76 2.10
CA ASN A 35 20.10 6.00 2.77
C ASN A 35 18.82 6.78 3.11
N ASP A 36 18.95 7.86 3.88
CA ASP A 36 17.80 8.67 4.33
C ASP A 36 16.92 9.14 3.16
N SER A 37 17.50 9.48 2.02
CA SER A 37 16.74 9.88 0.82
C SER A 37 15.90 8.74 0.24
N LEU A 38 16.40 7.51 0.26
CA LEU A 38 15.65 6.33 -0.20
C LEU A 38 14.57 5.95 0.81
N ILE A 39 14.83 6.12 2.11
CA ILE A 39 13.84 5.92 3.17
C ILE A 39 12.68 6.91 3.00
N ASP A 40 12.99 8.19 2.77
CA ASP A 40 11.97 9.23 2.54
C ASP A 40 11.12 8.93 1.30
N ASP A 41 11.76 8.62 0.16
CA ASP A 41 11.07 8.28 -1.09
C ASP A 41 10.19 7.03 -0.93
N LEU A 42 10.72 5.99 -0.28
CA LEU A 42 9.99 4.78 0.05
C LEU A 42 8.78 5.09 0.94
N SER A 43 8.93 5.95 1.95
CA SER A 43 7.84 6.33 2.85
C SER A 43 6.71 7.06 2.11
N VAL A 44 7.05 7.96 1.19
CA VAL A 44 6.07 8.69 0.37
C VAL A 44 5.32 7.73 -0.54
N PHE A 45 6.05 6.79 -1.15
CA PHE A 45 5.45 5.73 -1.95
C PHE A 45 4.48 4.88 -1.13
N ILE A 46 4.89 4.37 0.03
CA ILE A 46 4.06 3.50 0.88
C ILE A 46 2.76 4.20 1.25
N LYS A 47 2.84 5.45 1.74
CA LYS A 47 1.66 6.23 2.18
C LYS A 47 0.63 6.38 1.06
N ARG A 48 1.08 6.62 -0.16
CA ARG A 48 0.22 6.79 -1.33
C ARG A 48 -0.33 5.46 -1.83
N GLU A 49 0.55 4.49 -2.05
CA GLU A 49 0.21 3.26 -2.77
C GLU A 49 -0.56 2.29 -1.86
N ALA A 50 -0.17 2.11 -0.60
CA ALA A 50 -0.89 1.25 0.34
C ALA A 50 -2.34 1.70 0.51
N ARG A 51 -2.56 3.02 0.70
CA ARG A 51 -3.89 3.62 0.80
C ARG A 51 -4.72 3.39 -0.47
N ARG A 52 -4.11 3.58 -1.64
CA ARG A 52 -4.77 3.34 -2.94
C ARG A 52 -5.17 1.87 -3.10
N GLN A 53 -4.31 0.94 -2.71
CA GLN A 53 -4.58 -0.50 -2.77
C GLN A 53 -5.71 -0.88 -1.81
N GLY A 54 -5.66 -0.43 -0.55
CA GLY A 54 -6.72 -0.70 0.43
C GLY A 54 -8.08 -0.19 -0.03
N TYR A 55 -8.13 1.01 -0.62
CA TYR A 55 -9.35 1.54 -1.21
C TYR A 55 -9.88 0.65 -2.35
N ASN A 56 -9.01 0.28 -3.29
CA ASN A 56 -9.40 -0.57 -4.43
C ASN A 56 -9.85 -1.97 -4.01
N ASP A 57 -9.14 -2.60 -3.09
CA ASP A 57 -9.48 -3.92 -2.56
C ASP A 57 -10.83 -3.87 -1.83
N SER A 58 -11.10 -2.78 -1.11
CA SER A 58 -12.41 -2.51 -0.49
C SER A 58 -13.52 -2.31 -1.53
N CYS A 59 -13.24 -1.66 -2.67
CA CYS A 59 -14.19 -1.53 -3.79
C CYS A 59 -14.45 -2.87 -4.50
N GLN A 60 -13.44 -3.73 -4.61
CA GLN A 60 -13.49 -4.97 -5.37
C GLN A 60 -13.82 -6.20 -4.51
N ASN A 61 -14.04 -6.01 -3.20
CA ASN A 61 -14.29 -7.04 -2.21
C ASN A 61 -13.14 -8.08 -2.12
N ARG A 62 -11.90 -7.58 -2.11
CA ARG A 62 -10.63 -8.35 -2.05
C ARG A 62 -9.70 -7.87 -0.92
N VAL A 63 -10.30 -7.40 0.17
CA VAL A 63 -9.53 -6.90 1.32
C VAL A 63 -8.63 -8.00 1.87
N GLY A 64 -7.34 -7.69 2.03
CA GLY A 64 -6.30 -8.61 2.50
C GLY A 64 -5.46 -9.25 1.39
N GLU A 65 -5.79 -9.09 0.11
CA GLU A 65 -4.95 -9.67 -0.97
C GLU A 65 -3.61 -8.94 -1.17
N ASN A 66 -3.53 -7.66 -0.75
CA ASN A 66 -2.34 -6.82 -0.92
C ASN A 66 -1.79 -6.27 0.40
N ASP A 67 -2.06 -6.90 1.54
CA ASP A 67 -1.56 -6.42 2.84
C ASP A 67 -0.06 -6.70 3.05
N THR A 68 0.49 -7.78 2.48
CA THR A 68 1.90 -8.17 2.61
C THR A 68 2.74 -7.79 1.38
N PHE A 69 3.01 -6.49 1.16
CA PHE A 69 3.89 -6.07 0.05
C PHE A 69 5.39 -6.03 0.43
N PHE A 70 5.68 -5.69 1.68
CA PHE A 70 7.03 -5.70 2.25
C PHE A 70 7.21 -6.89 3.17
N HIS A 71 8.44 -7.40 3.27
CA HIS A 71 8.77 -8.43 4.24
C HIS A 71 8.78 -7.83 5.66
N GLU A 72 8.29 -8.57 6.66
CA GLU A 72 8.17 -8.10 8.06
C GLU A 72 9.50 -7.73 8.71
N SER A 73 10.60 -8.31 8.25
CA SER A 73 11.95 -7.98 8.75
C SER A 73 12.68 -6.92 7.92
N PHE A 74 12.14 -6.53 6.75
CA PHE A 74 12.80 -5.58 5.86
C PHE A 74 12.90 -4.20 6.52
N LEU A 75 14.11 -3.64 6.56
CA LEU A 75 14.42 -2.40 7.27
C LEU A 75 13.90 -2.40 8.71
N ASN A 76 14.10 -3.49 9.47
CA ASN A 76 13.56 -3.64 10.84
C ASN A 76 12.02 -3.59 10.93
N GLY A 77 11.31 -3.84 9.82
CA GLY A 77 9.87 -4.01 9.77
C GLY A 77 9.05 -2.74 9.62
N TRP A 78 9.65 -1.54 9.75
CA TRP A 78 8.90 -0.28 9.67
C TRP A 78 8.15 -0.13 8.33
N ALA A 79 8.72 -0.64 7.23
CA ALA A 79 8.10 -0.56 5.91
C ALA A 79 6.81 -1.39 5.82
N SER A 80 6.81 -2.57 6.46
CA SER A 80 5.64 -3.44 6.53
C SER A 80 4.56 -2.85 7.44
N GLU A 81 4.95 -2.36 8.62
CA GLU A 81 4.02 -1.68 9.55
C GLU A 81 3.37 -0.44 8.93
N LEU A 82 4.17 0.38 8.24
CA LEU A 82 3.66 1.58 7.57
C LEU A 82 2.72 1.22 6.41
N TRP A 83 3.03 0.16 5.67
CA TRP A 83 2.15 -0.34 4.62
C TRP A 83 0.82 -0.79 5.17
N GLU A 84 0.82 -1.63 6.21
CA GLU A 84 -0.41 -2.12 6.84
C GLU A 84 -1.28 -0.97 7.37
N GLN A 85 -0.65 0.02 8.03
CA GLN A 85 -1.34 1.20 8.56
C GLN A 85 -2.09 1.96 7.47
N PHE A 86 -1.41 2.29 6.37
CA PHE A 86 -2.01 3.08 5.28
C PHE A 86 -2.96 2.25 4.42
N TYR A 87 -2.72 0.94 4.29
CA TYR A 87 -3.66 0.01 3.66
C TYR A 87 -5.00 0.01 4.39
N LYS A 88 -4.99 -0.22 5.72
CA LYS A 88 -6.19 -0.15 6.56
C LYS A 88 -6.89 1.20 6.47
N ALA A 89 -6.14 2.29 6.43
CA ALA A 89 -6.71 3.62 6.23
C ALA A 89 -7.47 3.73 4.89
N GLY A 90 -6.92 3.20 3.80
CA GLY A 90 -7.58 3.15 2.50
C GLY A 90 -8.85 2.31 2.47
N VAL A 91 -8.84 1.14 3.15
CA VAL A 91 -10.02 0.30 3.32
C VAL A 91 -11.13 1.05 4.05
N ASN A 92 -10.76 1.71 5.15
CA ASN A 92 -11.67 2.50 5.99
C ASN A 92 -12.24 3.71 5.25
N ASP A 93 -11.44 4.42 4.45
CA ASP A 93 -11.93 5.55 3.65
C ASP A 93 -13.09 5.12 2.74
N HIS A 94 -12.93 4.01 2.02
CA HIS A 94 -14.01 3.50 1.16
C HIS A 94 -15.23 3.07 1.98
N GLN A 95 -15.03 2.38 3.10
CA GLN A 95 -16.13 1.94 3.97
C GLN A 95 -16.89 3.12 4.60
N SER A 96 -16.19 4.21 4.94
CA SER A 96 -16.80 5.45 5.45
C SER A 96 -17.54 6.24 4.37
N ILE A 97 -17.17 6.09 3.10
CA ILE A 97 -17.81 6.77 1.96
C ILE A 97 -19.05 6.00 1.48
N LYS A 98 -19.17 4.70 1.79
CA LYS A 98 -20.45 4.00 1.60
C LYS A 98 -21.49 4.76 2.43
N PRO A 99 -22.45 5.45 1.80
CA PRO A 99 -23.47 6.12 2.57
C PRO A 99 -24.14 5.05 3.40
N VAL A 100 -24.24 5.30 4.71
CA VAL A 100 -25.28 4.69 5.53
C VAL A 100 -26.52 4.80 4.66
N CYS A 101 -27.03 3.69 4.14
CA CYS A 101 -28.33 3.68 3.50
C CYS A 101 -29.26 4.23 4.58
N PHE A 102 -29.61 5.51 4.47
CA PHE A 102 -30.78 6.04 5.12
C PHE A 102 -31.91 5.19 4.57
N HIS A 103 -32.25 4.16 5.34
CA HIS A 103 -33.46 3.39 5.12
C HIS A 103 -34.58 4.41 5.27
N TRP A 104 -35.05 4.89 4.11
CA TRP A 104 -36.15 5.83 4.01
C TRP A 104 -37.35 5.13 4.67
N ARG A 105 -37.63 5.52 5.92
CA ARG A 105 -38.85 5.12 6.60
C ARG A 105 -39.93 6.04 6.05
N PRO A 106 -40.96 5.53 5.33
CA PRO A 106 -42.15 6.34 5.13
C PRO A 106 -42.80 6.46 6.52
N GLU A 107 -42.91 7.68 7.03
CA GLU A 107 -43.81 7.96 8.15
C GLU A 107 -45.24 7.87 7.60
N ASP A 108 -46.04 6.98 8.19
CA ASP A 108 -47.51 6.98 8.11
C ASP A 108 -48.09 7.99 9.11
#